data_AF-A0A2N0LSU3-F1
#
_entry.id   AF-A0A2N0LSU3-F1
#
_cell.length_a   1.000
_cell.length_b   1.000
_cell.length_c   1.000
_cell.angle_alpha   90.00
_cell.angle_beta   90.00
_cell.angle_gamma   90.00
#
_symmetry.space_group_name_H-M   'P 1'
#
loop_
_entity.id
_entity.type
_entity.pdbx_description
1 polymer ?
#
loop_
_entity_poly.entity_id
_entity_poly.type
_entity_poly.pdbx_seq_one_letter_code
_entity_poly.pdbx_strand_id
1 'polypeptide(L)'
;MNEIELLRAIEKAAADDVESLNLSGESLTKRPPEIGALISLKRLFLRGNRLTELPPEIGKLANLTELSLDDNALAYLPPEIGELARLSILLLFRNKLKTLPPEVGKLANLAKLDLASNHLTALPPEIGKLTNLTSLYLNGNSLPLPPEILEARDDPDRILNYYFEHLETISKLEHSLKFSL
;
A
#
# COMPACT_ATOMS: atom_id res chain seq x y z
N MET A 1 7.52 20.60 8.56
CA MET A 1 7.97 20.17 9.90
C MET A 1 9.42 19.69 9.89
N ASN A 2 10.24 20.13 10.86
CA ASN A 2 11.58 19.58 11.11
C ASN A 2 11.50 18.32 12.01
N GLU A 3 12.64 17.65 12.24
CA GLU A 3 12.70 16.40 13.02
C GLU A 3 12.28 16.55 14.48
N ILE A 4 12.66 17.65 15.14
CA ILE A 4 12.31 17.90 16.55
C ILE A 4 10.80 18.15 16.68
N GLU A 5 10.23 18.89 15.74
CA GLU A 5 8.79 19.15 15.68
C GLU A 5 8.00 17.85 15.41
N LEU A 6 8.48 17.00 14.49
CA LEU A 6 7.89 15.70 14.20
C LEU A 6 7.89 14.80 15.43
N LEU A 7 9.05 14.69 16.10
CA LEU A 7 9.18 13.87 17.30
C LEU A 7 8.22 14.34 18.38
N ARG A 8 8.18 15.66 18.68
CA ARG A 8 7.26 16.23 19.67
C ARG A 8 5.80 16.00 19.31
N ALA A 9 5.44 16.09 18.03
CA ALA A 9 4.08 15.83 17.58
C ALA A 9 3.68 14.36 17.80
N ILE A 10 4.59 13.41 17.53
CA ILE A 10 4.37 11.98 17.77
C ILE A 10 4.30 11.69 19.27
N GLU A 11 5.24 12.20 20.07
CA GLU A 11 5.25 12.02 21.53
C GLU A 11 3.98 12.55 22.18
N LYS A 12 3.53 13.74 21.77
CA LYS A 12 2.29 14.31 22.25
C LYS A 12 1.08 13.48 21.83
N ALA A 13 1.01 13.06 20.57
CA ALA A 13 -0.08 12.22 20.07
C ALA A 13 -0.15 10.87 20.80
N ALA A 14 1.01 10.28 21.14
CA ALA A 14 1.09 9.08 21.94
C ALA A 14 0.62 9.30 23.38
N ALA A 15 1.04 10.41 24.02
CA ALA A 15 0.63 10.74 25.38
C ALA A 15 -0.86 11.06 25.52
N ASP A 16 -1.45 11.64 24.47
CA ASP A 16 -2.87 12.01 24.41
C ASP A 16 -3.78 10.87 23.91
N ASP A 17 -3.22 9.67 23.65
CA ASP A 17 -3.95 8.50 23.12
C ASP A 17 -4.82 8.82 21.89
N VAL A 18 -4.31 9.65 20.98
CA VAL A 18 -5.12 10.10 19.84
C VAL A 18 -5.45 8.96 18.90
N GLU A 19 -6.71 8.91 18.46
CA GLU A 19 -7.16 7.90 17.48
C GLU A 19 -6.92 8.35 16.02
N SER A 20 -6.59 9.62 15.80
CA SER A 20 -6.42 10.18 14.45
C SER A 20 -5.30 11.22 14.45
N LEU A 21 -4.32 11.04 13.57
CA LEU A 21 -3.18 11.93 13.44
C LEU A 21 -3.01 12.32 11.98
N ASN A 22 -2.97 13.62 11.72
CA ASN A 22 -2.73 14.18 10.39
C ASN A 22 -1.40 14.92 10.37
N LEU A 23 -0.48 14.41 9.57
CA LEU A 23 0.85 14.96 9.28
C LEU A 23 1.01 15.21 7.78
N SER A 24 -0.08 15.46 7.06
CA SER A 24 -0.09 15.68 5.62
C SER A 24 0.49 17.04 5.26
N GLY A 25 1.27 17.13 4.18
CA GLY A 25 1.83 18.40 3.69
C GLY A 25 3.01 18.94 4.52
N GLU A 26 3.50 18.18 5.50
CA GLU A 26 4.54 18.62 6.43
C GLU A 26 5.96 18.55 5.86
N SER A 27 6.11 18.22 4.57
CA SER A 27 7.40 18.05 3.89
C SER A 27 8.31 17.02 4.57
N LEU A 28 7.72 15.98 5.17
CA LEU A 28 8.46 14.93 5.87
C LEU A 28 9.33 14.14 4.89
N THR A 29 10.60 13.96 5.25
CA THR A 29 11.57 13.17 4.48
C THR A 29 12.10 11.95 5.25
N LYS A 30 11.92 11.91 6.57
CA LYS A 30 12.48 10.89 7.45
C LYS A 30 11.47 9.77 7.73
N ARG A 31 11.99 8.58 8.05
CA ARG A 31 11.24 7.51 8.72
C ARG A 31 11.30 7.73 10.24
N PRO A 32 10.23 8.16 10.92
CA PRO A 32 10.25 8.25 12.39
C PRO A 32 9.90 6.87 12.99
N PRO A 33 10.86 6.08 13.50
CA PRO A 33 10.52 4.81 14.17
C PRO A 33 9.58 5.00 15.37
N GLU A 34 9.54 6.20 15.94
CA GLU A 34 8.65 6.60 17.03
C GLU A 34 7.17 6.53 16.65
N ILE A 35 6.83 6.47 15.36
CA ILE A 35 5.45 6.25 14.92
C ILE A 35 4.85 5.00 15.56
N GLY A 36 5.67 3.98 15.86
CA GLY A 36 5.23 2.76 16.51
C GLY A 36 4.76 2.91 17.96
N ALA A 37 4.93 4.10 18.57
CA ALA A 37 4.40 4.42 19.89
C ALA A 37 2.89 4.77 19.86
N LEU A 38 2.32 5.06 18.68
CA LEU A 38 0.93 5.51 18.51
C LEU A 38 -0.07 4.34 18.56
N ILE A 39 -0.01 3.49 19.59
CA ILE A 39 -0.75 2.23 19.67
C ILE A 39 -2.29 2.39 19.67
N SER A 40 -2.79 3.57 20.05
CA SER A 40 -4.22 3.91 20.07
C SER A 40 -4.74 4.40 18.70
N LEU A 41 -3.85 4.61 17.74
CA LEU A 41 -4.17 5.25 16.46
C LEU A 41 -5.02 4.36 15.54
N LYS A 42 -6.09 4.93 15.00
CA LYS A 42 -6.98 4.32 14.00
C LYS A 42 -6.80 4.92 12.62
N ARG A 43 -6.45 6.21 12.52
CA ARG A 43 -6.26 6.91 11.24
C ARG A 43 -4.95 7.68 11.22
N LEU A 44 -4.15 7.43 10.18
CA LEU A 44 -2.88 8.12 9.95
C LEU A 44 -2.86 8.73 8.55
N PHE A 45 -2.77 10.06 8.49
CA PHE A 45 -2.67 10.80 7.24
C PHE A 45 -1.27 11.39 7.06
N LEU A 46 -0.57 10.92 6.03
CA LEU A 46 0.79 11.30 5.66
C LEU A 46 0.86 11.82 4.22
N ARG A 47 -0.28 12.26 3.66
CA ARG A 47 -0.39 12.67 2.27
C ARG A 47 0.49 13.87 1.95
N GLY A 48 1.05 13.94 0.74
CA GLY A 48 1.73 15.15 0.26
C GLY A 48 3.04 15.44 0.99
N ASN A 49 3.75 14.39 1.38
CA ASN A 49 5.08 14.47 1.98
C ASN A 49 6.16 14.06 0.96
N ARG A 50 7.39 13.82 1.43
CA ARG A 50 8.52 13.39 0.61
C ARG A 50 9.10 12.07 1.12
N LEU A 51 8.26 11.22 1.70
CA LEU A 51 8.67 9.93 2.24
C LEU A 51 9.08 9.02 1.09
N THR A 52 10.29 8.45 1.17
CA THR A 52 10.78 7.45 0.20
C THR A 52 10.52 6.02 0.66
N GLU A 53 10.10 5.85 1.91
CA GLU A 53 10.09 4.61 2.67
C GLU A 53 9.35 4.80 4.00
N LEU A 54 8.87 3.68 4.58
CA LEU A 54 8.25 3.66 5.91
C LEU A 54 9.16 2.94 6.91
N PRO A 55 9.10 3.30 8.21
CA PRO A 55 9.72 2.51 9.27
C PRO A 55 9.00 1.16 9.44
N PRO A 56 9.71 0.06 9.76
CA PRO A 56 9.07 -1.22 10.07
C PRO A 56 8.13 -1.13 11.28
N GLU A 57 8.36 -0.17 12.19
CA GLU A 57 7.50 0.11 13.33
C GLU A 57 6.05 0.48 12.97
N ILE A 58 5.74 0.76 11.69
CA ILE A 58 4.37 0.90 11.23
C ILE A 58 3.51 -0.31 11.59
N GLY A 59 4.09 -1.53 11.59
CA GLY A 59 3.38 -2.76 11.94
C GLY A 59 2.87 -2.82 13.38
N LYS A 60 3.42 -1.98 14.28
CA LYS A 60 2.96 -1.87 15.67
C LYS A 60 1.60 -1.20 15.82
N LEU A 61 1.10 -0.52 14.78
CA LEU A 61 -0.18 0.19 14.80
C LEU A 61 -1.36 -0.78 14.62
N ALA A 62 -1.52 -1.72 15.55
CA ALA A 62 -2.49 -2.81 15.47
C ALA A 62 -3.96 -2.35 15.40
N ASN A 63 -4.24 -1.10 15.79
CA ASN A 63 -5.58 -0.50 15.73
C ASN A 63 -5.85 0.31 14.46
N LEU A 64 -4.87 0.44 13.56
CA LEU A 64 -4.99 1.28 12.38
C LEU A 64 -6.02 0.71 11.40
N THR A 65 -7.01 1.52 11.05
CA THR A 65 -8.07 1.20 10.09
C THR A 65 -7.91 1.95 8.77
N GLU A 66 -7.23 3.10 8.78
CA GLU A 66 -7.00 3.93 7.59
C GLU A 66 -5.57 4.48 7.58
N LEU A 67 -4.87 4.26 6.46
CA LEU A 67 -3.53 4.76 6.21
C LEU A 67 -3.49 5.47 4.86
N SER A 68 -3.25 6.78 4.88
CA SER A 68 -3.13 7.60 3.69
C SER A 68 -1.68 8.04 3.47
N LEU A 69 -1.10 7.56 2.37
CA LEU A 69 0.29 7.82 1.96
C LEU A 69 0.37 8.42 0.55
N ASP A 70 -0.74 8.94 0.05
CA ASP A 70 -0.82 9.55 -1.28
C ASP A 70 0.20 10.68 -1.47
N ASP A 71 0.59 10.92 -2.71
CA ASP A 71 1.48 12.02 -3.09
C ASP A 71 2.81 12.01 -2.28
N ASN A 72 3.49 10.86 -2.25
CA ASN A 72 4.81 10.67 -1.64
C ASN A 72 5.81 10.14 -2.69
N ALA A 73 6.98 9.66 -2.25
CA ALA A 73 8.01 9.09 -3.12
C ALA A 73 8.36 7.64 -2.74
N LEU A 74 7.42 6.89 -2.14
CA LEU A 74 7.66 5.54 -1.63
C LEU A 74 8.13 4.62 -2.74
N ALA A 75 9.30 4.01 -2.57
CA ALA A 75 9.85 3.05 -3.52
C ALA A 75 9.38 1.61 -3.24
N TYR A 76 9.07 1.31 -1.98
CA TYR A 76 8.58 0.02 -1.50
C TYR A 76 7.78 0.19 -0.20
N LEU A 77 7.03 -0.85 0.17
CA LEU A 77 6.42 -0.97 1.50
C LEU A 77 7.23 -1.98 2.34
N PRO A 78 7.40 -1.74 3.66
CA PRO A 78 7.99 -2.73 4.56
C PRO A 78 7.06 -3.95 4.68
N PRO A 79 7.59 -5.19 4.83
CA PRO A 79 6.79 -6.39 5.08
C PRO A 79 5.83 -6.27 6.28
N GLU A 80 6.20 -5.48 7.27
CA GLU A 80 5.43 -5.17 8.47
C GLU A 80 4.10 -4.47 8.17
N ILE A 81 3.87 -4.00 6.94
CA ILE A 81 2.54 -3.56 6.50
C ILE A 81 1.49 -4.65 6.72
N GLY A 82 1.87 -5.93 6.57
CA GLY A 82 0.97 -7.07 6.78
C GLY A 82 0.59 -7.32 8.25
N GLU A 83 1.18 -6.59 9.21
CA GLU A 83 0.82 -6.66 10.63
C GLU A 83 -0.39 -5.78 10.97
N LEU A 84 -0.79 -4.88 10.06
CA LEU A 84 -1.94 -3.99 10.23
C LEU A 84 -3.28 -4.74 10.03
N ALA A 85 -3.56 -5.71 10.91
CA ALA A 85 -4.66 -6.65 10.76
C ALA A 85 -6.06 -5.99 10.68
N ARG A 86 -6.22 -4.75 11.16
CA ARG A 86 -7.49 -3.99 11.14
C ARG A 86 -7.60 -2.99 9.98
N LEU A 87 -6.58 -2.91 9.13
CA LEU A 87 -6.54 -1.92 8.06
C LEU A 87 -7.63 -2.21 7.04
N SER A 88 -8.47 -1.21 6.79
CA SER A 88 -9.58 -1.26 5.86
C SER A 88 -9.35 -0.39 4.62
N ILE A 89 -8.58 0.69 4.77
CA ILE A 89 -8.28 1.64 3.71
C ILE A 89 -6.77 1.88 3.67
N LEU A 90 -6.17 1.60 2.52
CA LEU A 90 -4.76 1.89 2.21
C LEU A 90 -4.70 2.72 0.93
N LEU A 91 -4.27 3.97 1.06
CA LEU A 91 -4.14 4.90 -0.07
C LEU A 91 -2.66 5.16 -0.35
N LEU A 92 -2.20 4.80 -1.55
CA LEU A 92 -0.82 4.89 -2.01
C LEU A 92 -0.74 5.58 -3.39
N PHE A 93 -1.76 6.35 -3.76
CA PHE A 93 -1.83 7.06 -5.02
C PHE A 93 -0.61 7.97 -5.21
N ARG A 94 -0.04 7.99 -6.43
CA ARG A 94 1.13 8.84 -6.76
C ARG A 94 2.32 8.60 -5.82
N ASN A 95 2.85 7.40 -5.89
CA ASN A 95 4.13 7.00 -5.29
C ASN A 95 5.08 6.44 -6.38
N LYS A 96 6.15 5.75 -5.98
CA LYS A 96 7.15 5.17 -6.90
C LYS A 96 7.26 3.66 -6.73
N LEU A 97 6.20 3.00 -6.26
CA LEU A 97 6.21 1.57 -5.95
C LEU A 97 6.43 0.76 -7.23
N LYS A 98 7.40 -0.15 -7.21
CA LYS A 98 7.66 -1.08 -8.32
C LYS A 98 7.07 -2.47 -8.08
N THR A 99 6.94 -2.85 -6.82
CA THR A 99 6.35 -4.10 -6.37
C THR A 99 5.60 -3.86 -5.05
N LEU A 100 4.83 -4.86 -4.61
CA LEU A 100 4.28 -4.95 -3.26
C LEU A 100 4.93 -6.12 -2.52
N PRO A 101 5.13 -6.02 -1.20
CA PRO A 101 5.53 -7.18 -0.40
C PRO A 101 4.40 -8.24 -0.40
N PRO A 102 4.70 -9.55 -0.44
CA PRO A 102 3.71 -10.63 -0.30
C PRO A 102 2.82 -10.49 0.94
N GLU A 103 3.34 -9.87 1.99
CA GLU A 103 2.64 -9.60 3.25
C GLU A 103 1.40 -8.72 3.09
N VAL A 104 1.24 -8.00 1.96
CA VAL A 104 -0.02 -7.29 1.65
C VAL A 104 -1.22 -8.23 1.72
N GLY A 105 -1.06 -9.51 1.34
CA GLY A 105 -2.13 -10.50 1.43
C GLY A 105 -2.54 -10.90 2.85
N LYS A 106 -1.86 -10.40 3.90
CA LYS A 106 -2.26 -10.58 5.31
C LYS A 106 -3.31 -9.55 5.76
N LEU A 107 -3.54 -8.50 4.97
CA LEU A 107 -4.51 -7.44 5.27
C LEU A 107 -5.96 -7.90 5.06
N ALA A 108 -6.40 -8.89 5.84
CA ALA A 108 -7.68 -9.57 5.64
C ALA A 108 -8.92 -8.65 5.71
N ASN A 109 -8.82 -7.48 6.35
CA ASN A 109 -9.93 -6.51 6.46
C ASN A 109 -9.87 -5.40 5.39
N LEU A 110 -8.91 -5.44 4.46
CA LEU A 110 -8.71 -4.37 3.49
C LEU A 110 -9.87 -4.34 2.49
N ALA A 111 -10.61 -3.22 2.50
CA ALA A 111 -11.75 -2.97 1.61
C ALA A 111 -11.36 -2.05 0.44
N LYS A 112 -10.43 -1.12 0.66
CA LYS A 112 -9.96 -0.20 -0.38
C LYS A 112 -8.45 -0.17 -0.45
N LEU A 113 -7.92 -0.43 -1.65
CA LEU A 113 -6.51 -0.33 -1.98
C LEU A 113 -6.34 0.59 -3.21
N ASP A 114 -5.77 1.77 -2.98
CA ASP A 114 -5.42 2.68 -4.07
C ASP A 114 -3.92 2.63 -4.36
N LEU A 115 -3.55 2.10 -5.53
CA LEU A 115 -2.19 1.99 -6.02
C LEU A 115 -1.99 2.75 -7.33
N ALA A 116 -2.95 3.61 -7.71
CA ALA A 116 -2.90 4.30 -8.97
C ALA A 116 -1.69 5.23 -9.08
N SER A 117 -1.20 5.43 -10.30
CA SER A 117 -0.03 6.28 -10.59
C SER A 117 1.21 5.88 -9.80
N ASN A 118 1.59 4.60 -9.90
CA ASN A 118 2.85 4.05 -9.39
C ASN A 118 3.68 3.48 -10.58
N HIS A 119 4.64 2.60 -10.29
CA HIS A 119 5.49 1.95 -11.29
C HIS A 119 5.40 0.42 -11.20
N LEU A 120 4.27 -0.12 -10.74
CA LEU A 120 4.09 -1.56 -10.57
C LEU A 120 4.22 -2.28 -11.90
N THR A 121 5.09 -3.28 -11.96
CA THR A 121 5.22 -4.19 -13.11
C THR A 121 4.64 -5.57 -12.82
N ALA A 122 4.47 -5.90 -11.55
CA ALA A 122 3.84 -7.14 -11.12
C ALA A 122 3.08 -6.95 -9.79
N LEU A 123 2.11 -7.82 -9.56
CA LEU A 123 1.42 -7.97 -8.28
C LEU A 123 1.84 -9.31 -7.63
N PRO A 124 2.07 -9.35 -6.31
CA PRO A 124 2.32 -10.61 -5.61
C PRO A 124 1.05 -11.49 -5.67
N PRO A 125 1.17 -12.82 -5.88
CA PRO A 125 0.02 -13.73 -5.88
C PRO A 125 -0.85 -13.61 -4.61
N GLU A 126 -0.24 -13.25 -3.49
CA GLU A 126 -0.89 -13.05 -2.20
C GLU A 126 -1.94 -11.94 -2.20
N ILE A 127 -1.92 -11.01 -3.16
CA ILE A 127 -2.98 -10.00 -3.28
C ILE A 127 -4.36 -10.64 -3.51
N GLY A 128 -4.41 -11.84 -4.09
CA GLY A 128 -5.64 -12.63 -4.24
C GLY A 128 -6.24 -13.13 -2.91
N LYS A 129 -5.53 -12.98 -1.79
CA LYS A 129 -6.05 -13.30 -0.44
C LYS A 129 -6.90 -12.18 0.16
N LEU A 130 -6.93 -11.00 -0.48
CA LEU A 130 -7.70 -9.84 -0.04
C LEU A 130 -9.20 -9.99 -0.34
N THR A 131 -9.85 -10.95 0.31
CA THR A 131 -11.25 -11.35 0.05
C THR A 131 -12.30 -10.30 0.40
N ASN A 132 -11.95 -9.27 1.19
CA ASN A 132 -12.84 -8.17 1.54
C ASN A 132 -12.67 -6.93 0.64
N LEU A 133 -11.81 -7.00 -0.38
CA LEU A 133 -11.50 -5.85 -1.22
C LEU A 133 -12.69 -5.52 -2.12
N THR A 134 -13.23 -4.31 -1.96
CA THR A 134 -14.34 -3.79 -2.78
C THR A 134 -13.86 -2.74 -3.79
N SER A 135 -12.66 -2.20 -3.60
CA SER A 135 -12.09 -1.23 -4.54
C SER A 135 -10.59 -1.39 -4.69
N LEU A 136 -10.14 -1.49 -5.94
CA LEU A 136 -8.74 -1.66 -6.33
C LEU A 136 -8.40 -0.71 -7.49
N TYR A 137 -7.53 0.25 -7.23
CA TYR A 137 -7.09 1.22 -8.26
C TYR A 137 -5.68 0.88 -8.70
N LEU A 138 -5.49 0.55 -9.98
CA LEU A 138 -4.20 0.19 -10.57
C LEU A 138 -3.82 1.03 -11.80
N ASN A 139 -4.69 1.95 -12.22
CA ASN A 139 -4.45 2.79 -13.39
C ASN A 139 -3.15 3.62 -13.25
N GLY A 140 -2.44 3.82 -14.37
CA GLY A 140 -1.16 4.53 -14.35
C GLY A 140 -0.01 3.74 -13.74
N ASN A 141 -0.06 2.41 -13.79
CA ASN A 141 1.06 1.50 -13.55
C ASN A 141 1.55 0.88 -14.87
N SER A 142 2.62 0.08 -14.81
CA SER A 142 3.19 -0.66 -15.94
C SER A 142 2.76 -2.13 -15.95
N LEU A 143 1.55 -2.42 -15.48
CA LEU A 143 0.98 -3.76 -15.46
C LEU A 143 0.48 -4.15 -16.87
N PRO A 144 0.59 -5.43 -17.27
CA PRO A 144 0.06 -5.94 -18.53
C PRO A 144 -1.47 -6.10 -18.48
N LEU A 145 -2.18 -5.05 -18.08
CA LEU A 145 -3.63 -5.00 -17.99
C LEU A 145 -4.15 -4.00 -19.04
N PRO A 146 -5.17 -4.37 -19.83
CA PRO A 146 -5.76 -3.45 -20.78
C PRO A 146 -6.59 -2.37 -20.04
N PRO A 147 -6.80 -1.18 -20.65
CA PRO A 147 -7.46 -0.06 -20.00
C PRO A 147 -8.85 -0.39 -19.42
N GLU A 148 -9.65 -1.19 -20.12
CA GLU A 148 -11.00 -1.58 -19.69
C GLU A 148 -11.02 -2.44 -18.42
N ILE A 149 -9.93 -3.18 -18.15
CA ILE A 149 -9.78 -3.91 -16.89
C ILE A 149 -9.34 -2.95 -15.78
N LEU A 150 -8.46 -2.00 -16.08
CA LEU A 150 -8.03 -0.97 -15.12
C LEU A 150 -9.16 -0.02 -14.70
N GLU A 151 -10.19 0.16 -15.54
CA GLU A 151 -11.39 0.95 -15.22
C GLU A 151 -12.38 0.21 -14.29
N ALA A 152 -12.30 -1.11 -14.16
CA ALA A 152 -13.16 -1.93 -13.31
C ALA A 152 -12.79 -1.86 -11.82
N ARG A 153 -12.40 -0.67 -11.34
CA ARG A 153 -11.88 -0.43 -9.98
C ARG A 153 -12.81 -0.85 -8.84
N ASP A 154 -14.10 -0.97 -9.10
CA ASP A 154 -15.13 -1.37 -8.13
C ASP A 154 -15.41 -2.89 -8.18
N ASP A 155 -14.66 -3.64 -8.99
CA ASP A 155 -14.70 -5.10 -9.14
C ASP A 155 -13.26 -5.68 -9.11
N PRO A 156 -12.64 -5.77 -7.92
CA PRO A 156 -11.28 -6.27 -7.79
C PRO A 156 -11.10 -7.72 -8.25
N ASP A 157 -12.13 -8.56 -8.09
CA ASP A 157 -12.10 -9.95 -8.53
C ASP A 157 -11.93 -10.03 -10.05
N ARG A 158 -12.66 -9.23 -10.82
CA ARG A 158 -12.47 -9.15 -12.27
C ARG A 158 -11.05 -8.75 -12.65
N ILE A 159 -10.46 -7.78 -11.94
CA ILE A 159 -9.10 -7.32 -12.20
C ILE A 159 -8.08 -8.43 -11.91
N LEU A 160 -8.16 -9.03 -10.72
CA LEU A 160 -7.21 -10.03 -10.26
C LEU A 160 -7.33 -11.34 -11.05
N ASN A 161 -8.56 -11.79 -11.36
CA ASN A 161 -8.78 -12.97 -12.20
C ASN A 161 -8.18 -12.77 -13.59
N TYR A 162 -8.47 -11.63 -14.23
CA TYR A 162 -7.85 -11.32 -15.53
C TYR A 162 -6.32 -11.33 -15.42
N TYR A 163 -5.76 -10.65 -14.41
CA TYR A 163 -4.31 -10.58 -14.22
C TYR A 163 -3.66 -11.97 -14.10
N PHE A 164 -4.19 -12.84 -13.25
CA PHE A 164 -3.58 -14.15 -12.99
C PHE A 164 -3.82 -15.17 -14.13
N GLU A 165 -4.99 -15.16 -14.77
CA GLU A 165 -5.25 -16.02 -15.94
C GLU A 165 -4.33 -15.69 -17.13
N HIS A 166 -4.05 -14.40 -17.34
CA HIS A 166 -3.20 -13.96 -18.44
C HIS A 166 -1.71 -14.19 -18.14
N LEU A 167 -1.26 -14.07 -16.89
CA LEU A 167 0.11 -14.45 -16.50
C LEU A 167 0.40 -15.94 -16.73
N GLU A 168 -0.54 -16.82 -16.40
CA GLU A 168 -0.40 -18.25 -16.70
C GLU A 168 -0.29 -18.51 -18.21
N THR A 169 -1.04 -17.76 -19.01
CA THR A 169 -1.04 -17.90 -20.47
C THR A 169 0.29 -17.47 -21.08
N ILE A 170 0.87 -16.35 -20.62
CA ILE A 170 2.20 -15.91 -21.05
C ILE A 170 3.28 -16.93 -20.65
N SER A 171 3.23 -17.45 -19.41
CA SER A 171 4.17 -18.46 -18.94
C SER A 171 4.11 -19.75 -19.76
N LYS A 172 2.91 -20.23 -20.09
CA LYS A 172 2.70 -21.41 -20.95
C LYS A 172 3.23 -21.18 -22.37
N LEU A 173 3.00 -20.01 -22.95
CA LEU A 173 3.49 -19.66 -24.31
C LEU A 173 5.02 -19.54 -24.38
N GLU A 174 5.65 -18.88 -23.40
CA GLU A 174 7.12 -18.80 -23.32
C GLU A 174 7.76 -20.17 -23.13
N HIS A 175 7.11 -21.05 -22.36
CA HIS A 175 7.54 -22.43 -22.20
C HIS A 175 7.46 -23.18 -23.54
N SER A 176 6.32 -23.16 -24.23
CA SER A 176 6.15 -23.82 -25.53
C SER A 176 7.14 -23.34 -26.60
N LEU A 177 7.45 -22.05 -26.66
CA LEU A 177 8.42 -21.50 -27.62
C LEU A 177 9.87 -21.94 -27.35
N LYS A 178 10.25 -22.15 -26.08
CA LYS A 178 11.59 -22.63 -25.70
C LYS A 178 11.86 -24.10 -26.05
N PHE A 179 10.81 -24.91 -26.25
CA PHE A 179 10.93 -26.32 -26.62
C PHE A 179 10.57 -26.61 -28.10
N SER A 180 10.32 -25.55 -28.89
CA SER A 180 10.00 -25.64 -30.32
C SER A 180 11.17 -25.24 -31.24
N LEU A 181 12.37 -25.03 -30.68
CA LEU A 181 13.64 -24.70 -31.36
C LEU A 181 14.73 -25.69 -30.93
#